data_AF-A0A9D3U8D1-F1
#
_entry.id   AF-A0A9D3U8D1-F1
#
_cell.length_a   1.000
_cell.length_b   1.000
_cell.length_c   1.000
_cell.angle_alpha   90.00
_cell.angle_beta   90.00
_cell.angle_gamma   90.00
#
_symmetry.space_group_name_H-M   'P 1'
#
loop_
_entity.id
_entity.type
_entity.pdbx_description
1 polymer ?
#
loop_
_entity_poly.entity_id
_entity_poly.type
_entity_poly.pdbx_seq_one_letter_code
_entity_poly.pdbx_strand_id
1 'polypeptide(L)'
;MAWEHLCYPKGMRGIRFRDLHLFNIAHLGRQVWRLLNFKICFKVLSAKYFLEGDVFRSKYYDKLSFTWASIAKAIEALKDGFLW
;
A
#
# COMPACT_ATOMS: atom_id res chain seq x y z
N MET A 1 -1.02 2.56 -24.81
CA MET A 1 -1.98 1.45 -24.59
C MET A 1 -1.25 0.16 -24.21
N ALA A 2 -0.55 0.12 -23.06
CA ALA A 2 0.18 -1.08 -22.61
C ALA A 2 -0.49 -1.79 -21.41
N TRP A 3 -1.33 -1.06 -20.65
CA TRP A 3 -1.95 -1.55 -19.42
C TRP A 3 -3.04 -2.59 -19.65
N GLU A 4 -3.85 -2.45 -20.69
CA GLU A 4 -4.90 -3.43 -21.03
C GLU A 4 -4.30 -4.77 -21.47
N HIS A 5 -3.09 -4.73 -22.02
CA HIS A 5 -2.43 -5.94 -22.48
C HIS A 5 -1.92 -6.82 -21.34
N LEU A 6 -1.70 -6.26 -20.15
CA LEU A 6 -1.22 -7.00 -18.98
C LEU A 6 -2.25 -8.01 -18.46
N CYS A 7 -3.54 -7.71 -18.65
CA CYS A 7 -4.63 -8.57 -18.21
C CYS A 7 -4.95 -9.70 -19.20
N TYR A 8 -4.42 -9.67 -20.42
CA TYR A 8 -4.66 -10.74 -21.39
C TYR A 8 -3.97 -12.06 -20.99
N PRO A 9 -4.51 -13.20 -21.43
CA PRO A 9 -3.84 -14.48 -21.32
C PRO A 9 -2.45 -14.47 -21.97
N LYS A 10 -1.50 -15.28 -21.45
CA LYS A 10 -0.14 -15.40 -22.00
C LYS A 10 -0.11 -15.69 -23.51
N GLY A 11 -1.09 -16.42 -24.03
CA GLY A 11 -1.23 -16.71 -25.46
C GLY A 11 -1.53 -15.49 -26.34
N MET A 12 -2.05 -14.41 -25.78
CA MET A 12 -2.35 -13.15 -26.48
C MET A 12 -1.32 -12.05 -26.18
N ARG A 13 -0.08 -12.43 -25.84
CA ARG A 13 0.99 -11.50 -25.40
C ARG A 13 0.64 -10.71 -24.13
N GLY A 14 -0.24 -11.24 -23.27
CA GLY A 14 -0.49 -10.69 -21.94
C GLY A 14 0.23 -11.43 -20.82
N ILE A 15 0.09 -10.95 -19.58
CA ILE A 15 0.84 -11.47 -18.42
C ILE A 15 -0.11 -12.14 -17.39
N ARG A 16 -1.41 -12.28 -17.71
CA ARG A 16 -2.46 -12.86 -16.84
C ARG A 16 -2.67 -12.14 -15.51
N PHE A 17 -2.46 -10.83 -15.43
CA PHE A 17 -2.93 -10.08 -14.25
C PHE A 17 -4.48 -10.07 -14.24
N ARG A 18 -5.11 -10.64 -13.21
CA ARG A 18 -6.58 -10.62 -13.07
C ARG A 18 -7.11 -9.21 -12.82
N ASP A 19 -6.41 -8.47 -11.96
CA ASP A 19 -6.72 -7.10 -11.61
C ASP A 19 -5.44 -6.37 -11.22
N LEU A 20 -5.09 -5.36 -12.02
CA LEU A 20 -3.89 -4.55 -11.82
C LEU A 20 -4.02 -3.61 -10.61
N HIS A 21 -5.24 -3.21 -10.27
CA HIS A 21 -5.53 -2.40 -9.09
C HIS A 21 -5.22 -3.18 -7.81
N LEU A 22 -5.72 -4.42 -7.71
CA LEU A 22 -5.43 -5.30 -6.58
C LEU A 22 -3.93 -5.63 -6.48
N PHE A 23 -3.27 -5.87 -7.61
CA PHE A 23 -1.82 -6.10 -7.62
C PHE A 23 -1.04 -4.89 -7.12
N ASN A 24 -1.42 -3.67 -7.53
CA ASN A 24 -0.81 -2.45 -7.03
C ASN A 24 -1.06 -2.24 -5.54
N ILE A 25 -2.26 -2.53 -5.03
CA ILE A 25 -2.55 -2.49 -3.59
C ILE A 25 -1.67 -3.48 -2.82
N ALA A 26 -1.56 -4.73 -3.29
CA ALA A 26 -0.72 -5.74 -2.65
C ALA A 26 0.77 -5.36 -2.68
N HIS A 27 1.25 -4.83 -3.81
CA HIS A 27 2.62 -4.37 -3.94
C HIS A 27 2.92 -3.16 -3.04
N LEU A 28 2.01 -2.19 -2.98
CA LEU A 28 2.08 -1.06 -2.05
C LEU A 28 2.07 -1.54 -0.59
N GLY A 29 1.20 -2.49 -0.25
CA GLY A 29 1.16 -3.14 1.06
C GLY A 29 2.50 -3.74 1.46
N ARG A 30 3.16 -4.48 0.56
CA ARG A 30 4.51 -5.03 0.79
C ARG A 30 5.55 -3.93 1.02
N GLN A 31 5.50 -2.85 0.24
CA GLN A 31 6.44 -1.74 0.40
C GLN A 31 6.23 -1.00 1.71
N VAL A 32 4.97 -0.73 2.07
CA VAL A 32 4.59 -0.10 3.34
C VAL A 32 5.03 -0.97 4.52
N TRP A 33 4.79 -2.28 4.47
CA TRP A 33 5.26 -3.20 5.49
C TRP A 33 6.77 -3.11 5.68
N ARG A 34 7.55 -3.16 4.60
CA ARG A 34 9.02 -3.03 4.68
C ARG A 34 9.43 -1.68 5.26
N LEU A 35 8.77 -0.59 4.84
CA LEU A 35 9.08 0.77 5.26
C LEU A 35 8.77 0.99 6.75
N LEU A 36 7.73 0.36 7.28
CA LEU A 36 7.42 0.32 8.71
C LEU A 36 8.44 -0.50 9.51
N ASN A 37 9.06 -1.53 8.91
CA ASN A 37 10.11 -2.32 9.57
C ASN A 37 11.47 -1.59 9.66
N PHE A 38 11.69 -0.53 8.88
CA PHE A 38 12.89 0.31 9.01
C PHE A 38 12.75 1.32 10.16
N LYS A 39 13.55 1.15 11.23
CA LYS A 39 13.48 1.95 12.46
C LYS A 39 13.50 3.48 12.25
N ILE A 40 14.27 3.97 11.27
CA ILE A 40 14.40 5.42 11.00
C ILE A 40 13.15 5.93 10.25
N CYS A 41 12.76 5.24 9.17
CA CYS A 41 11.57 5.59 8.40
C CYS A 41 10.31 5.52 9.27
N PHE A 42 10.21 4.49 10.10
CA PHE A 42 9.16 4.34 11.08
C PHE A 42 9.08 5.52 12.03
N LYS A 43 10.19 5.96 12.63
CA LYS A 43 10.22 7.11 13.54
C LYS A 43 9.73 8.40 12.87
N VAL A 44 10.20 8.67 11.65
CA VAL A 44 9.82 9.88 10.89
C VAL A 44 8.33 9.85 10.54
N LEU A 45 7.83 8.72 10.05
CA LEU A 45 6.41 8.57 9.74
C LEU A 45 5.52 8.60 10.98
N SER A 46 5.98 8.00 12.08
CA SER A 46 5.25 7.96 13.34
C SER A 46 5.08 9.33 13.95
N ALA A 47 6.15 10.12 13.99
CA ALA A 47 6.08 11.50 14.48
C ALA A 47 5.07 12.34 13.68
N LYS A 48 5.04 12.13 12.36
CA LYS A 48 4.22 12.93 11.44
C LYS A 48 2.77 12.47 11.37
N TYR A 49 2.49 11.17 11.42
CA TYR A 49 1.18 10.65 11.01
C TYR A 49 0.49 9.69 12.00
N PHE A 50 1.19 9.16 13.00
CA PHE A 50 0.62 8.27 14.01
C PHE A 50 0.37 9.02 15.32
N LEU A 51 -0.75 8.74 15.98
CA LEU A 51 -0.99 9.16 17.36
C LEU A 51 -0.15 8.28 18.27
N GLU A 52 0.72 8.89 19.09
CA GLU A 52 1.52 8.19 20.12
C GLU A 52 2.45 7.08 19.59
N GLY A 53 2.70 7.03 18.28
CA GLY A 53 3.53 5.99 17.66
C GLY A 53 2.80 4.69 17.34
N ASP A 54 1.47 4.65 17.46
CA ASP A 54 0.66 3.51 17.03
C ASP A 54 0.31 3.62 15.55
N VAL A 55 0.87 2.71 14.74
CA VAL A 55 0.62 2.60 13.28
C VAL A 55 -0.85 2.47 12.95
N PHE A 56 -1.60 1.85 13.85
CA PHE A 56 -3.00 1.55 13.66
C PHE A 56 -3.92 2.71 14.09
N ARG A 57 -3.38 3.74 14.75
CA ARG A 57 -4.09 4.97 15.10
C ARG A 57 -3.52 6.14 14.30
N SER A 58 -4.16 6.45 13.18
CA SER A 58 -3.77 7.61 12.36
C SER A 58 -4.24 8.91 12.99
N LYS A 59 -3.43 9.97 12.86
CA LYS A 59 -3.87 11.35 13.09
C LYS A 59 -4.84 11.75 11.98
N TYR A 60 -5.99 12.31 12.36
CA TYR A 60 -6.95 12.86 11.40
C TYR A 60 -6.36 14.16 10.81
N TYR A 61 -6.27 14.25 9.48
CA TYR A 61 -5.84 15.47 8.78
C TYR A 61 -6.84 15.80 7.66
N ASP A 62 -7.27 17.05 7.58
CA ASP A 62 -8.20 17.55 6.54
C ASP A 62 -7.62 17.51 5.11
N LYS A 63 -6.30 17.40 4.97
CA LYS A 63 -5.59 17.29 3.68
C LYS A 63 -4.51 16.22 3.74
N LEU A 64 -4.90 14.97 3.57
CA LEU A 64 -3.96 13.86 3.42
C LEU A 64 -3.29 13.95 2.04
N SER A 65 -1.96 13.78 1.98
CA SER A 65 -1.29 13.61 0.68
C SER A 65 -1.76 12.32 0.02
N PHE A 66 -1.79 12.27 -1.31
CA PHE A 66 -2.17 11.06 -2.05
C PHE A 66 -1.36 9.83 -1.64
N THR A 67 -0.06 10.04 -1.41
CA THR A 67 0.86 9.02 -0.88
C THR A 67 0.39 8.51 0.48
N TRP A 68 0.01 9.40 1.39
CA TRP A 68 -0.44 8.99 2.73
C TRP A 68 -1.80 8.29 2.71
N ALA A 69 -2.75 8.74 1.88
CA ALA A 69 -4.01 8.01 1.68
C ALA A 69 -3.78 6.58 1.18
N SER A 70 -2.80 6.38 0.29
CA SER A 70 -2.42 5.05 -0.20
C SER A 70 -1.76 4.19 0.88
N ILE A 71 -0.89 4.78 1.72
CA ILE A 71 -0.25 4.10 2.85
C ILE A 71 -1.30 3.72 3.91
N ALA A 72 -2.25 4.62 4.22
CA ALA A 72 -3.32 4.36 5.18
C ALA A 72 -4.20 3.19 4.74
N LYS A 73 -4.61 3.15 3.46
CA LYS A 73 -5.33 2.00 2.89
C LYS A 73 -4.54 0.70 2.98
N ALA A 74 -3.22 0.76 2.75
CA ALA A 74 -2.35 -0.41 2.90
C ALA A 74 -2.22 -0.88 4.36
N ILE A 75 -2.18 0.04 5.33
CA ILE A 75 -2.16 -0.28 6.76
C ILE A 75 -3.49 -0.89 7.21
N GLU A 76 -4.62 -0.36 6.75
CA GLU A 76 -5.96 -0.91 7.02
C GLU A 76 -6.08 -2.34 6.47
N ALA A 77 -5.67 -2.55 5.23
CA ALA A 77 -5.51 -3.88 4.64
C ALA A 77 -4.62 -4.81 5.50
N LEU A 78 -3.51 -4.31 6.05
CA LEU A 78 -2.64 -5.10 6.93
C LEU A 78 -3.32 -5.48 8.26
N LYS A 79 -4.21 -4.64 8.81
CA LYS A 79 -4.99 -4.97 10.02
C LYS A 79 -5.94 -6.13 9.79
N ASP A 80 -6.57 -6.17 8.62
CA ASP A 80 -7.57 -7.18 8.26
C ASP A 80 -6.92 -8.54 7.89
N GLY A 81 -5.60 -8.68 8.10
CA GLY A 81 -4.91 -9.95 7.98
C GLY A 81 -4.59 -10.32 6.54
N PHE A 82 -3.86 -9.45 5.82
CA PHE A 82 -3.30 -9.77 4.50
C PHE A 82 -2.46 -11.08 4.57
N LEU A 83 -3.09 -12.19 4.23
CA LEU A 83 -2.47 -13.48 3.93
C LEU A 83 -2.04 -13.44 2.46
N TRP A 84 -0.76 -13.74 2.22
CA TRP A 84 -0.16 -13.85 0.89
C TRP A 84 -0.66 -15.07 0.13
#